data_AF-A0A8A1MB82-F1
#
_entry.id   AF-A0A8A1MB82-F1
#
_cell.length_a   1.000
_cell.length_b   1.000
_cell.length_c   1.000
_cell.angle_alpha   90.00
_cell.angle_beta   90.00
_cell.angle_gamma   90.00
#
_symmetry.space_group_name_H-M   'P 1'
#
loop_
_entity.id
_entity.type
_entity.pdbx_description
1 polymer ?
#
loop_
_entity_poly.entity_id
_entity_poly.type
_entity_poly.pdbx_seq_one_letter_code
_entity_poly.pdbx_strand_id
1 'polypeptide(L)'
;MLLRWFGIYSTEDTYLTTLDEQGHYDPFKHTTQAHGSGKHVEISDISFEHIETRLEDNGKVRFLKFIRSMLSWLPEGQKTAKELLEDSWLNEESV
;
A
#
# COMPACT_ATOMS: atom_id res chain seq x y z
N MET A 1 3.87 -18.20 -5.30
CA MET A 1 3.30 -17.48 -4.15
C MET A 1 3.93 -16.11 -4.10
N LEU A 2 3.16 -15.09 -4.42
CA LEU A 2 3.60 -13.72 -4.65
C LEU A 2 3.59 -12.95 -3.33
N LEU A 3 4.76 -12.76 -2.71
CA LEU A 3 4.97 -11.74 -1.70
C LEU A 3 6.30 -11.05 -1.99
N ARG A 4 6.29 -10.16 -2.99
CA ARG A 4 7.39 -9.20 -3.21
C ARG A 4 6.88 -8.01 -4.01
N TRP A 5 5.99 -7.25 -3.39
CA TRP A 5 5.47 -6.02 -3.98
C TRP A 5 5.50 -4.93 -2.92
N PHE A 6 6.68 -4.37 -2.70
CA PHE A 6 6.92 -2.99 -2.26
C PHE A 6 8.45 -2.78 -2.31
N GLY A 7 8.98 -2.72 -3.53
CA GLY A 7 10.37 -2.43 -3.84
C GLY A 7 10.39 -1.42 -4.98
N ILE A 8 10.29 -0.15 -4.62
CA ILE A 8 10.85 1.02 -5.32
C ILE A 8 11.49 0.69 -6.68
N TYR A 9 10.75 0.95 -7.76
CA TYR A 9 11.27 0.91 -9.13
C TYR A 9 12.32 2.01 -9.32
N SER A 10 13.61 1.65 -9.22
CA SER A 10 14.63 2.12 -10.17
C SER A 10 15.71 1.05 -10.24
N THR A 11 15.45 0.03 -11.07
CA THR A 11 16.39 -1.06 -11.31
C THR A 11 17.57 -0.61 -12.17
N GLU A 12 17.48 0.50 -12.90
CA GLU A 12 18.46 0.89 -13.91
C GLU A 12 19.78 1.40 -13.31
N ASP A 13 19.74 2.12 -12.18
CA ASP A 13 20.95 2.63 -11.50
C ASP A 13 21.74 1.53 -10.78
N THR A 14 21.10 0.41 -10.44
CA THR A 14 21.74 -0.69 -9.69
C THR A 14 22.65 -1.52 -10.59
N TYR A 15 22.33 -1.68 -11.87
CA TYR A 15 23.17 -2.45 -12.79
C TYR A 15 24.48 -1.73 -13.10
N LEU A 16 24.44 -0.41 -13.32
CA LEU A 16 25.62 0.39 -13.69
C LEU A 16 26.66 0.49 -12.57
N THR A 17 26.27 0.30 -11.32
CA THR A 17 27.17 0.40 -10.15
C THR A 17 27.89 -0.91 -9.79
N THR A 18 27.50 -2.03 -10.40
CA THR A 18 28.12 -3.36 -10.19
C THR A 18 29.20 -3.69 -11.21
N LEU A 19 29.40 -2.84 -12.22
CA LEU A 19 30.43 -2.99 -13.23
C LEU A 19 31.70 -2.24 -12.80
N ASP A 20 32.86 -2.86 -13.00
CA ASP A 20 34.13 -2.16 -12.89
C ASP A 20 34.37 -1.21 -14.08
N GLU A 21 35.48 -0.48 -14.07
CA GLU A 21 35.83 0.47 -15.13
C GLU A 21 36.09 -0.21 -16.49
N GLN A 22 36.19 -1.54 -16.52
CA GLN A 22 36.33 -2.37 -17.72
C GLN A 22 34.99 -3.02 -18.14
N GLY A 23 33.90 -2.76 -17.41
CA GLY A 23 32.57 -3.29 -17.71
C GLY A 23 32.32 -4.72 -17.22
N HIS A 24 33.15 -5.25 -16.33
CA HIS A 24 32.99 -6.58 -15.76
C HIS A 24 32.17 -6.54 -14.46
N TYR A 25 31.26 -7.50 -14.28
CA TYR A 25 30.49 -7.65 -13.06
C TYR A 25 31.40 -8.08 -11.90
N ASP A 26 31.50 -7.25 -10.85
CA ASP A 26 32.20 -7.58 -9.61
C ASP A 26 31.19 -8.01 -8.54
N PRO A 27 31.13 -9.31 -8.17
CA PRO A 27 30.17 -9.82 -7.19
C PRO A 27 30.40 -9.30 -5.76
N PHE A 28 31.57 -8.69 -5.49
CA PHE A 28 31.98 -8.28 -4.15
C PHE A 28 31.87 -6.77 -3.91
N LYS A 29 31.47 -5.98 -4.91
CA LYS A 29 31.07 -4.58 -4.69
C LYS A 29 29.67 -4.52 -4.07
N HIS A 30 29.60 -4.80 -2.78
CA HIS A 30 28.43 -4.45 -1.99
C HIS A 30 28.30 -2.93 -1.95
N THR A 31 27.09 -2.46 -2.22
CA THR A 31 26.72 -1.05 -2.26
C THR A 31 27.25 -0.32 -1.03
N THR A 32 28.31 0.48 -1.15
CA THR A 32 28.67 1.44 -0.12
C THR A 32 27.46 2.34 0.08
N GLN A 33 26.94 2.36 1.30
CA GLN A 33 25.71 3.02 1.71
C GLN A 33 25.50 4.34 0.99
N ALA A 34 24.47 4.41 0.15
CA ALA A 34 23.89 5.68 -0.22
C ALA A 34 23.49 6.36 1.08
N HIS A 35 24.18 7.44 1.45
CA HIS A 35 23.73 8.37 2.47
C HIS A 35 22.44 8.99 1.92
N GLY A 36 21.32 8.30 2.13
CA GLY A 36 20.01 8.79 1.78
C GLY A 36 19.82 10.06 2.57
N SER A 37 19.95 11.21 1.90
CA SER A 37 19.36 12.46 2.36
C SER A 37 17.86 12.21 2.37
N GLY A 38 17.39 11.61 3.46
CA GLY A 38 16.00 11.29 3.71
C GLY A 38 15.28 12.61 3.82
N LYS A 39 14.74 13.08 2.70
CA LYS A 39 13.77 14.17 2.70
C LYS A 39 12.64 13.70 3.61
N HIS A 40 12.49 14.34 4.76
CA HIS A 40 11.35 14.10 5.65
C HIS A 40 10.10 14.49 4.87
N VAL A 41 9.43 13.51 4.29
CA VAL A 41 8.10 13.71 3.70
C VAL A 41 7.15 13.70 4.88
N GLU A 42 6.64 14.88 5.23
CA GLU A 42 5.51 15.03 6.16
C GLU A 42 4.35 14.21 5.59
N ILE A 43 4.00 13.11 6.26
CA ILE A 43 2.82 12.34 5.93
C ILE A 43 1.65 13.13 6.50
N SER A 44 0.84 13.72 5.62
CA SER A 44 -0.39 14.39 6.04
C SER A 44 -1.26 13.42 6.85
N ASP A 45 -1.75 13.88 8.00
CA ASP A 45 -2.66 13.11 8.88
C ASP A 45 -4.08 13.09 8.30
N ILE A 46 -4.21 12.49 7.11
CA ILE A 46 -5.49 12.34 6.41
C ILE A 46 -6.08 10.97 6.74
N SER A 47 -7.29 10.97 7.28
CA SER A 47 -8.05 9.75 7.58
C SER A 47 -9.18 9.57 6.57
N PHE A 48 -9.56 8.32 6.30
CA PHE A 48 -10.65 8.01 5.39
C PHE A 48 -11.99 8.60 5.90
N GLU A 49 -12.14 8.65 7.22
CA GLU A 49 -13.27 9.26 7.92
C GLU A 49 -13.38 10.76 7.65
N HIS A 50 -12.25 11.44 7.49
CA HIS A 50 -12.19 12.87 7.21
C HIS A 50 -12.48 13.18 5.73
N ILE A 51 -12.04 12.31 4.82
CA ILE A 51 -12.20 12.50 3.37
C ILE A 51 -13.62 12.16 2.91
N GLU A 52 -14.27 11.18 3.56
CA GLU A 52 -15.63 10.77 3.19
C GLU A 52 -16.66 11.80 3.66
N THR A 53 -17.19 12.59 2.72
CA THR A 53 -18.15 13.68 2.99
C THR A 53 -19.52 13.46 2.34
N ARG A 54 -19.70 12.38 1.55
CA ARG A 54 -20.95 12.15 0.80
C ARG A 54 -22.02 11.49 1.65
N LEU A 55 -21.61 10.66 2.60
CA LEU A 55 -22.50 9.97 3.53
C LEU A 55 -22.55 10.70 4.87
N GLU A 56 -23.72 10.71 5.50
CA GLU A 56 -23.94 11.29 6.82
C GLU A 56 -24.37 10.21 7.83
N ASP A 57 -24.25 10.54 9.11
CA ASP A 57 -24.73 9.75 10.25
C ASP A 57 -24.44 8.23 10.14
N ASN A 58 -25.48 7.41 10.22
CA ASN A 58 -25.39 5.96 10.22
C ASN A 58 -24.91 5.39 8.89
N GLY A 59 -25.21 6.05 7.77
CA GLY A 59 -24.75 5.61 6.45
C GLY A 59 -23.24 5.67 6.35
N LYS A 60 -22.64 6.76 6.84
CA LYS A 60 -21.18 6.92 6.89
C LYS A 60 -20.53 5.88 7.81
N VAL A 61 -21.10 5.65 9.01
CA VAL A 61 -20.57 4.65 9.95
C VAL A 61 -20.57 3.24 9.35
N ARG A 62 -21.66 2.84 8.68
CA ARG A 62 -21.76 1.52 8.03
C ARG A 62 -20.78 1.37 6.88
N PHE A 63 -20.64 2.41 6.04
CA PHE A 63 -19.68 2.43 4.95
C PHE A 63 -18.22 2.31 5.42
N LEU A 64 -17.83 3.12 6.42
CA LEU A 64 -16.48 3.10 6.96
C LEU A 64 -16.14 1.73 7.56
N LYS A 65 -17.12 1.09 8.23
CA LYS A 65 -16.98 -0.27 8.74
C LYS A 65 -16.77 -1.29 7.61
N PHE A 66 -17.53 -1.16 6.52
CA PHE A 66 -17.37 -2.00 5.33
C PHE A 66 -15.96 -1.84 4.71
N ILE A 67 -15.52 -0.61 4.43
CA ILE A 67 -14.21 -0.35 3.81
C ILE A 67 -13.04 -0.83 4.69
N ARG A 68 -13.11 -0.64 6.01
CA ARG A 68 -12.09 -1.14 6.94
C ARG A 68 -11.96 -2.67 6.91
N SER A 69 -13.07 -3.37 6.68
CA SER A 69 -13.05 -4.84 6.52
C SER A 69 -12.43 -5.31 5.20
N MET A 70 -12.43 -4.46 4.16
CA MET A 70 -11.76 -4.71 2.88
C MET A 70 -10.28 -4.33 2.90
N LEU A 71 -9.91 -3.23 3.57
CA LEU A 71 -8.56 -2.66 3.56
C LEU A 71 -7.71 -3.05 4.78
N SER A 72 -7.98 -4.21 5.36
CA SER A 72 -7.18 -4.72 6.48
C SER A 72 -5.77 -5.12 6.03
N TRP A 73 -4.74 -4.65 6.75
CA TRP A 73 -3.33 -4.92 6.44
C TRP A 73 -2.97 -6.40 6.58
N LEU A 74 -3.59 -7.09 7.54
CA LEU A 74 -3.42 -8.53 7.73
C LEU A 74 -4.45 -9.27 6.86
N PRO A 75 -4.02 -10.26 6.07
CA PRO A 75 -4.91 -11.01 5.20
C PRO A 75 -6.00 -11.76 5.96
N GLU A 76 -5.74 -12.19 7.21
CA GLU A 76 -6.72 -12.88 8.06
C GLU A 76 -7.86 -11.97 8.51
N GLY A 77 -7.63 -10.66 8.53
CA GLY A 77 -8.64 -9.65 8.85
C GLY A 77 -9.39 -9.11 7.63
N GLN A 78 -8.89 -9.40 6.42
CA GLN A 78 -9.50 -8.98 5.17
C GLN A 78 -10.67 -9.89 4.83
N LYS A 79 -11.88 -9.33 4.75
CA LYS A 79 -13.03 -10.06 4.25
C LYS A 79 -12.80 -10.45 2.78
N THR A 80 -13.21 -11.66 2.44
CA THR A 80 -13.19 -12.13 1.05
C THR A 80 -14.23 -11.38 0.21
N ALA A 81 -14.06 -11.37 -1.12
CA ALA A 81 -15.04 -10.77 -2.02
C ALA A 81 -16.46 -11.33 -1.82
N LYS A 82 -16.59 -12.63 -1.52
CA LYS A 82 -17.87 -13.27 -1.23
C LYS A 82 -18.51 -12.69 0.04
N GLU A 83 -17.76 -12.58 1.13
CA GLU A 83 -18.27 -12.03 2.39
C GLU A 83 -18.57 -10.53 2.31
N LEU A 84 -17.85 -9.79 1.46
CA LEU A 84 -18.13 -8.38 1.19
C LEU A 84 -19.45 -8.21 0.42
N LEU A 85 -19.75 -9.12 -0.51
CA LEU A 85 -21.04 -9.13 -1.23
C LEU A 85 -22.23 -9.41 -0.31
N GLU A 86 -22.01 -10.03 0.85
CA GLU A 86 -23.04 -10.31 1.85
C GLU A 86 -23.19 -9.17 2.88
N ASP A 87 -22.34 -8.13 2.82
CA ASP A 87 -22.35 -7.04 3.80
C ASP A 87 -23.64 -6.21 3.72
N SER A 88 -24.21 -5.89 4.89
CA SER A 88 -25.47 -5.15 4.99
C SER A 88 -25.37 -3.75 4.38
N TRP A 89 -24.20 -3.12 4.36
CA TRP A 89 -24.06 -1.81 3.72
C TRP A 89 -24.27 -1.88 2.19
N LEU A 90 -23.90 -3.00 1.55
CA LEU A 90 -24.06 -3.19 0.11
C LEU A 90 -25.47 -3.67 -0.25
N ASN A 91 -26.09 -4.46 0.62
CA ASN A 91 -27.40 -5.08 0.42
C ASN A 91 -28.54 -4.41 1.18
N GLU A 92 -28.30 -3.24 1.78
CA GLU A 92 -29.40 -2.40 2.25
C GLU A 92 -30.21 -2.00 1.02
N GLU A 93 -31.28 -2.77 0.76
CA GLU A 93 -32.33 -2.37 -0.16
C GLU A 93 -32.67 -0.92 0.16
N SER A 94 -32.59 -0.07 -0.86
CA SER A 94 -33.17 1.26 -0.84
C SER A 94 -34.67 1.10 -0.57
N VAL A 95 -35.07 1.07 0.70
CA VAL A 95 -36.48 1.15 1.10
C VAL A 95 -36.98 2.55 0.84
#